data_AF-R1G9H4-F1
#
_entry.id   AF-R1G9H4-F1
#
_cell.length_a   1.000
_cell.length_b   1.000
_cell.length_c   1.000
_cell.angle_alpha   90.00
_cell.angle_beta   90.00
_cell.angle_gamma   90.00
#
_symmetry.space_group_name_H-M   'P 1'
#
loop_
_entity.id
_entity.type
_entity.pdbx_description
1 polymer ?
#
loop_
_entity_poly.entity_id
_entity_poly.type
_entity_poly.pdbx_seq_one_letter_code
_entity_poly.pdbx_strand_id
1 'polypeptide(L)' 'MCQYEAIHYHCSHVGRRLIKHCHFARNDPNHQCFGAWSIKREWKQPFENCPTCVAAGLPQQVTASVQPPSGRMFGGQKM' A
#
# COMPACT_ATOMS: atom_id res chain seq x y z
N MET A 1 14.55 12.24 -7.42
CA MET A 1 13.18 11.78 -7.74
C MET A 1 12.67 10.84 -6.65
N CYS A 2 11.37 10.86 -6.39
CA CYS A 2 10.72 9.85 -5.57
C CYS A 2 10.58 8.55 -6.35
N GLN A 3 10.67 7.42 -5.67
CA GLN A 3 10.52 6.09 -6.28
C GLN A 3 9.30 5.41 -5.69
N TYR A 4 8.42 4.94 -6.58
CA TYR A 4 7.19 4.26 -6.24
C TYR A 4 7.23 2.80 -6.69
N GLU A 5 6.43 1.97 -6.04
CA GLU A 5 6.00 0.69 -6.57
C GLU A 5 4.56 0.80 -7.07
N ALA A 6 4.28 0.14 -8.18
CA ALA A 6 2.92 -0.06 -8.66
C ALA A 6 2.38 -1.38 -8.11
N ILE A 7 1.13 -1.39 -7.65
CA ILE A 7 0.45 -2.56 -7.12
C ILE A 7 -0.79 -2.79 -7.97
N HIS A 8 -0.80 -3.86 -8.74
CA HIS A 8 -1.94 -4.27 -9.54
C HIS A 8 -2.84 -5.16 -8.69
N TYR A 9 -4.02 -4.64 -8.33
CA TYR A 9 -5.01 -5.33 -7.50
C TYR A 9 -5.94 -6.21 -8.35
N HIS A 10 -6.67 -7.11 -7.68
CA HIS A 10 -7.68 -7.96 -8.31
C HIS A 10 -8.78 -7.16 -9.01
N CYS A 11 -9.24 -6.08 -8.39
CA CYS A 11 -10.24 -5.15 -8.91
C CYS A 11 -9.79 -4.28 -10.11
N SER A 12 -8.74 -4.69 -10.84
CA SER A 12 -8.11 -3.99 -11.98
C SER A 12 -7.57 -2.58 -11.73
N HIS A 13 -7.60 -2.09 -10.49
CA HIS A 13 -6.98 -0.84 -10.10
C HIS A 13 -5.48 -0.97 -9.84
N VAL A 14 -4.75 0.12 -10.08
CA VAL A 14 -3.32 0.24 -9.79
C VAL A 14 -3.09 1.17 -8.61
N GLY A 15 -2.61 0.61 -7.50
CA GLY A 15 -2.09 1.38 -6.37
C GLY A 15 -0.67 1.86 -6.62
N ARG A 16 -0.31 2.99 -6.01
CA ARG A 16 1.07 3.47 -5.98
C ARG A 16 1.51 3.63 -4.55
N ARG A 17 2.60 2.97 -4.16
CA ARG A 17 3.18 3.09 -2.83
C ARG A 17 4.58 3.68 -2.93
N LEU A 18 4.86 4.67 -2.09
CA LEU A 18 6.16 5.31 -2.05
C LEU A 18 7.18 4.38 -1.38
N ILE A 19 8.25 4.06 -2.09
CA ILE A 19 9.36 3.22 -1.58
C ILE A 19 10.47 4.12 -1.05
N LYS A 20 10.77 5.20 -1.77
CA LYS A 20 11.88 6.09 -1.45
C LYS A 20 11.52 7.54 -1.72
N HIS A 21 11.61 8.35 -0.67
CA HIS A 21 11.53 9.80 -0.77
C HIS A 21 12.70 10.36 -1.59
N CYS A 22 12.47 11.45 -2.30
CA CYS A 22 13.54 12.16 -2.99
C CYS A 22 14.53 12.76 -1.98
N HIS A 23 15.71 13.19 -2.44
CA HIS A 23 16.75 13.75 -1.57
C HIS A 23 16.26 14.97 -0.76
N PHE A 24 15.46 15.83 -1.38
CA PHE A 24 14.91 17.04 -0.76
C PHE A 24 13.87 16.75 0.33
N ALA A 25 13.33 15.53 0.37
CA ALA A 25 12.18 15.14 1.18
C ALA A 25 12.51 14.18 2.32
N ARG A 26 13.81 13.92 2.57
CA ARG A 26 14.22 12.86 3.51
C ARG A 26 13.70 13.05 4.94
N ASN A 27 13.42 14.30 5.35
CA ASN A 27 12.91 14.64 6.68
C ASN A 27 11.46 15.16 6.68
N ASP A 28 10.78 15.22 5.54
CA ASP A 28 9.41 15.73 5.47
C ASP A 28 8.42 14.58 5.26
N PRO A 29 7.69 14.14 6.30
CA PRO A 29 6.75 13.02 6.20
C PRO A 29 5.53 13.33 5.33
N ASN A 30 5.23 14.62 5.10
CA ASN A 30 4.13 15.07 4.27
C ASN A 30 4.57 15.46 2.85
N HIS A 31 5.76 15.03 2.43
CA HIS A 31 6.30 15.45 1.16
C HIS A 31 5.48 14.92 -0.01
N GLN A 32 4.72 15.82 -0.62
CA GLN A 32 4.09 15.59 -1.90
C GLN A 32 5.12 15.84 -2.99
N CYS A 33 5.58 14.75 -3.62
CA CYS A 33 6.56 14.80 -4.68
C CYS A 33 5.91 15.39 -5.96
N PHE A 34 5.89 16.72 -6.08
CA PHE A 34 5.35 17.44 -7.25
C PHE A 34 6.29 17.40 -8.48
N GLY A 35 7.49 16.84 -8.34
CA GLY A 35 8.50 16.74 -9.41
C GLY A 35 8.58 15.36 -10.07
N ALA A 36 9.72 15.07 -10.71
CA ALA A 36 9.96 13.78 -11.37
C ALA A 36 9.86 12.61 -10.38
N TRP A 37 9.06 11.60 -10.75
CA TRP A 37 8.91 10.33 -10.06
C TRP A 37 9.08 9.17 -11.04
N SER A 38 9.45 7.99 -10.53
CA SER A 38 9.56 6.77 -11.33
C SER A 38 9.00 5.56 -10.61
N ILE A 39 8.48 4.60 -11.38
CA ILE A 39 8.06 3.29 -10.88
C ILE A 39 9.28 2.38 -10.94
N LYS A 40 9.73 1.91 -9.78
CA LYS A 40 10.91 1.04 -9.66
C LYS A 40 10.59 -0.43 -9.80
N ARG A 41 9.38 -0.83 -9.42
CA ARG A 41 8.91 -2.22 -9.43
C ARG A 41 7.39 -2.28 -9.49
N GLU A 42 6.89 -3.41 -9.97
CA GLU A 42 5.48 -3.70 -10.05
C GLU A 42 5.17 -4.98 -9.27
N TRP A 43 4.10 -4.95 -8.50
CA TRP A 43 3.58 -6.08 -7.73
C TRP A 43 2.20 -6.43 -8.25
N LYS A 44 1.86 -7.72 -8.23
CA LYS A 44 0.50 -8.19 -8.48
C LYS A 44 -0.05 -8.74 -7.17
N GLN A 45 -1.17 -8.20 -6.71
CA GLN A 45 -1.94 -8.72 -5.59
C GLN A 45 -3.28 -9.24 -6.13
N PRO A 46 -3.30 -10.44 -6.74
CA PRO A 46 -4.50 -10.99 -7.36
C PRO A 46 -5.56 -11.41 -6.33
N PHE A 47 -5.23 -11.42 -5.04
CA PHE A 47 -6.13 -11.80 -3.96
C PHE A 47 -6.60 -10.62 -3.12
N GLU A 48 -6.25 -9.38 -3.49
CA GLU A 48 -6.65 -8.20 -2.74
C GLU A 48 -7.31 -7.16 -3.65
N ASN A 49 -8.34 -6.50 -3.11
CA ASN A 49 -8.95 -5.34 -3.73
C ASN A 49 -8.27 -4.06 -3.23
N CYS A 50 -8.28 -3.02 -4.06
CA CYS A 50 -7.64 -1.76 -3.70
C CYS A 50 -8.40 -1.06 -2.55
N PRO A 51 -7.74 -0.19 -1.76
CA PRO A 51 -8.37 0.51 -0.64
C PRO A 51 -9.63 1.29 -1.04
N THR A 52 -9.68 1.83 -2.25
CA THR A 52 -10.85 2.55 -2.78
C THR A 52 -12.05 1.63 -2.98
N CYS A 53 -11.84 0.45 -3.56
CA CYS A 53 -12.88 -0.57 -3.70
C CYS A 53 -13.36 -1.07 -2.33
N VAL A 54 -12.42 -1.26 -1.40
CA VAL A 54 -12.77 -1.66 -0.02
C VAL A 54 -13.61 -0.60 0.68
N ALA A 55 -13.24 0.67 0.56
CA ALA A 55 -14.03 1.79 1.08
C ALA A 55 -15.42 1.89 0.43
N ALA A 56 -15.56 1.47 -0.83
CA ALA A 56 -16.84 1.38 -1.53
C ALA A 56 -17.68 0.13 -1.15
N GLY A 57 -17.17 -0.75 -0.28
CA GLY A 57 -17.88 -1.92 0.22
C GLY A 57 -17.45 -3.27 -0.39
N LEU A 58 -16.39 -3.31 -1.22
CA LEU A 58 -15.81 -4.59 -1.65
C LEU A 58 -15.02 -5.25 -0.51
N PRO A 59 -14.94 -6.60 -0.47
CA PRO A 59 -14.09 -7.30 0.48
C PRO A 59 -12.61 -6.99 0.21
N GLN A 60 -11.81 -6.79 1.25
CA GLN A 60 -10.37 -6.52 1.07
C GLN A 60 -9.63 -7.71 0.46
N GLN A 61 -9.95 -8.93 0.92
CA GLN A 61 -9.37 -10.15 0.41
C GLN A 61 -10.40 -10.88 -0.46
N VAL A 62 -9.98 -11.26 -1.65
CA VAL A 62 -10.75 -12.06 -2.60
C VAL A 62 -10.23 -13.48 -2.45
N THR A 63 -10.77 -14.19 -1.47
CA THR A 63 -10.26 -15.52 -1.14
C THR A 63 -10.86 -16.58 -2.05
N ALA A 64 -10.06 -17.58 -2.38
CA ALA A 64 -10.31 -18.87 -1.73
C ALA A 64 -9.18 -19.10 -0.70
N SER A 65 -9.52 -19.05 0.59
CA SER A 65 -8.71 -19.39 1.78
C SER A 65 -7.27 -18.86 1.92
N VAL A 66 -7.04 -17.60 2.31
CA VAL A 66 -5.80 -17.22 3.02
C VAL A 66 -6.14 -16.38 4.24
N GLN A 67 -5.88 -16.96 5.42
CA GLN A 67 -6.04 -16.34 6.73
C GLN A 67 -5.17 -15.07 6.85
N PRO A 68 -5.60 -14.04 7.59
CA PRO A 68 -4.75 -12.87 7.85
C PRO A 68 -3.49 -13.30 8.62
N PRO A 69 -2.32 -12.65 8.43
CA PRO A 69 -1.21 -12.83 9.35
C PRO A 69 -1.66 -12.34 10.73
N SER A 70 -1.90 -13.27 11.64
CA SER A 70 -2.08 -13.03 13.07
C SER A 70 -0.82 -12.36 13.60
N GLY A 71 -0.78 -11.02 13.61
CA GLY A 71 0.45 -10.30 13.87
C GLY A 71 0.30 -8.83 14.20
N ARG A 72 -0.46 -8.50 15.26
CA ARG A 72 -0.10 -7.48 16.27
C ARG A 72 -1.22 -7.33 17.31
N MET A 73 -1.16 -8.17 18.34
CA MET A 73 -1.76 -7.82 19.63
C MET A 73 -0.92 -6.68 20.22
N PHE A 74 -1.32 -5.44 20.00
CA PHE A 74 -0.81 -4.32 20.78
C PHE A 74 -1.33 -4.45 22.21
N GLY A 75 -0.40 -4.71 23.13
CA GLY A 75 -0.39 -4.21 24.50
C GLY A 75 -1.69 -4.26 25.30
N GLY A 76 -2.04 -5.44 25.80
CA GLY A 76 -2.91 -5.57 26.97
C GLY A 76 -2.14 -5.28 28.26
N GLN A 77 -2.31 -4.06 28.78
CA GLN A 77 -2.66 -3.75 30.17
C GLN A 77 -1.84 -4.37 31.32
N LYS A 78 -1.28 -3.49 32.17
CA LYS A 78 -1.41 -3.60 33.64
C LYS A 78 -0.87 -2.33 34.35
N MET A 79 -1.80 -1.72 35.10
CA MET A 79 -1.70 -1.05 36.42
C MET A 79 -0.77 0.16 36.56
#